data_AF-A0A4Q7EFY8-F1
#
_entry.id   AF-A0A4Q7EFY8-F1
#
_cell.length_a   1.000
_cell.length_b   1.000
_cell.length_c   1.000
_cell.angle_alpha   90.00
_cell.angle_beta   90.00
_cell.angle_gamma   90.00
#
_symmetry.space_group_name_H-M   'P 1'
#
loop_
_entity.id
_entity.type
_entity.pdbx_description
1 polymer ?
#
loop_
_entity_poly.entity_id
_entity_poly.type
_entity_poly.pdbx_seq_one_letter_code
_entity_poly.pdbx_strand_id
1 'polypeptide(L)'
;MSVAAFTATNDYEIRYEIQPWAGQIRLRLWEPAVTIERPTEQVQPYLYLANFSFGTVAEAEAYLRNHLLSNGAFDVPESNFPSAGAVAILPYPTWGTDAVESPPQLDG
;
A
#
# COMPACT_ATOMS: atom_id res chain seq x y z
N MET A 1 -6.74 31.85 2.16
CA MET A 1 -5.67 31.08 2.83
C MET A 1 -5.25 30.00 1.86
N SER A 2 -4.00 30.04 1.39
CA SER A 2 -3.47 29.08 0.41
C SER A 2 -2.90 27.89 1.17
N VAL A 3 -3.47 26.69 0.95
CA VAL A 3 -2.94 25.45 1.51
C VAL A 3 -1.73 25.09 0.64
N ALA A 4 -0.55 25.06 1.24
CA ALA A 4 0.67 24.66 0.55
C ALA A 4 0.49 23.24 -0.01
N ALA A 5 0.70 23.07 -1.31
CA ALA A 5 0.77 21.77 -1.94
C ALA A 5 1.96 21.02 -1.34
N PHE A 6 1.69 19.93 -0.63
CA PHE A 6 2.73 19.04 -0.12
C PHE A 6 3.27 18.23 -1.31
N THR A 7 4.47 18.56 -1.77
CA THR A 7 5.15 17.77 -2.81
C THR A 7 5.74 16.52 -2.16
N ALA A 8 4.93 15.46 -2.10
CA ALA A 8 5.37 14.14 -1.66
C ALA A 8 6.27 13.49 -2.72
N THR A 9 7.58 13.77 -2.67
CA THR A 9 8.56 13.24 -3.64
C THR A 9 9.12 11.88 -3.21
N ASN A 10 8.26 10.90 -2.94
CA ASN A 10 8.59 9.47 -2.90
C ASN A 10 7.31 8.67 -3.15
N ASP A 11 7.07 8.35 -4.42
CA ASP A 11 5.95 7.52 -4.86
C ASP A 11 6.19 6.07 -4.39
N TYR A 12 5.63 5.69 -3.24
CA TYR A 12 5.61 4.31 -2.77
C TYR A 12 4.52 3.56 -3.55
N GLU A 13 4.83 2.40 -4.12
CA GLU A 13 3.89 1.61 -4.93
C GLU A 13 3.81 0.17 -4.45
N ILE A 14 2.60 -0.31 -4.17
CA ILE A 14 2.33 -1.74 -3.97
C ILE A 14 1.82 -2.32 -5.26
N ARG A 15 2.48 -3.37 -5.75
CA ARG A 15 2.04 -4.15 -6.91
C ARG A 15 1.40 -5.44 -6.47
N TYR A 16 0.42 -5.89 -7.25
CA TYR A 16 -0.29 -7.13 -6.98
C TYR A 16 -0.63 -7.91 -8.25
N GLU A 17 -0.83 -9.22 -8.06
CA GLU A 17 -1.31 -10.16 -9.07
C GLU A 17 -2.20 -11.22 -8.41
N ILE A 18 -3.44 -11.36 -8.90
CA ILE A 18 -4.42 -12.37 -8.51
C ILE A 18 -4.53 -13.37 -9.66
N GLN A 19 -4.16 -14.62 -9.40
CA GLN A 19 -4.19 -15.68 -10.41
C GLN A 19 -4.73 -16.99 -9.84
N PRO A 20 -5.46 -17.78 -10.63
CA PRO A 20 -5.81 -19.15 -10.26
C PRO A 20 -4.55 -20.01 -10.20
N TRP A 21 -4.44 -20.87 -9.18
CA TRP A 21 -3.32 -21.78 -8.98
C TRP A 21 -3.81 -23.09 -8.38
N ALA A 22 -3.78 -24.18 -9.16
CA ALA A 22 -4.09 -25.54 -8.69
C ALA A 22 -5.42 -25.67 -7.89
N GLY A 23 -6.48 -25.01 -8.35
CA GLY A 23 -7.80 -25.02 -7.68
C GLY A 23 -7.93 -24.04 -6.51
N GLN A 24 -6.89 -23.24 -6.24
CA GLN A 24 -6.89 -22.11 -5.31
C GLN A 24 -6.71 -20.80 -6.05
N ILE A 25 -6.80 -19.69 -5.33
CA ILE A 25 -6.41 -18.36 -5.81
C ILE A 25 -5.11 -17.96 -5.13
N ARG A 26 -4.13 -17.55 -5.93
CA ARG A 26 -2.86 -17.00 -5.44
C ARG A 26 -2.87 -15.49 -5.60
N LEU A 27 -2.64 -14.78 -4.51
CA LEU A 27 -2.35 -13.35 -4.50
C LEU A 27 -0.85 -13.17 -4.28
N ARG A 28 -0.18 -12.51 -5.22
CA ARG A 28 1.20 -12.06 -5.07
C ARG A 28 1.19 -10.56 -4.79
N LEU A 29 1.97 -10.13 -3.80
CA LEU A 29 2.18 -8.72 -3.46
C LEU A 29 3.67 -8.41 -3.45
N TRP A 30 4.06 -7.25 -3.98
CA TRP A 30 5.45 -6.81 -3.91
C TRP A 30 5.59 -5.29 -4.00
N GLU A 31 6.66 -4.79 -3.41
CA GLU A 31 7.05 -3.38 -3.47
C GLU A 31 8.43 -3.28 -4.14
N PRO A 32 8.59 -2.48 -5.21
CA PRO A 32 9.88 -2.28 -5.84
C PRO A 32 10.79 -1.37 -4.98
N ALA A 33 12.08 -1.69 -4.89
CA ALA A 33 13.06 -0.81 -4.28
C ALA A 33 13.38 0.36 -5.23
N VAL A 34 13.06 1.58 -4.80
CA VAL A 34 13.27 2.81 -5.59
C VAL A 34 14.67 3.41 -5.44
N THR A 35 15.49 2.91 -4.50
CA THR A 35 16.74 3.54 -4.05
C THR A 35 18.03 3.00 -4.69
N ILE A 36 17.95 2.09 -5.67
CA ILE A 36 19.14 1.54 -6.32
C ILE A 36 19.14 2.01 -7.79
N GLU A 37 20.16 2.77 -8.19
CA GLU A 37 20.39 3.11 -9.60
C GLU A 37 20.27 1.83 -10.44
N ARG A 38 19.37 1.86 -11.44
CA ARG A 38 19.01 0.68 -12.23
C ARG A 38 20.26 0.01 -12.78
N PRO A 39 20.64 -1.19 -12.32
CA PRO A 39 21.62 -1.96 -13.05
C PRO A 39 20.94 -2.38 -14.36
N THR A 40 21.59 -2.15 -15.49
CA THR A 40 21.08 -2.48 -16.84
C THR A 40 20.77 -3.96 -17.04
N GLU A 41 21.11 -4.82 -16.07
CA GLU A 41 21.02 -6.28 -16.17
C GLU A 41 20.38 -6.98 -14.96
N GLN A 42 19.81 -6.27 -13.97
CA GLN A 42 19.26 -6.92 -12.76
C GLN A 42 17.75 -6.72 -12.57
N VAL A 43 17.11 -7.85 -12.24
CA VAL A 43 15.74 -7.98 -11.72
C VAL A 43 15.51 -6.90 -10.66
N GLN A 44 14.45 -6.11 -10.80
CA GLN A 44 14.08 -5.08 -9.84
C GLN A 44 14.18 -5.64 -8.41
N PRO A 45 15.12 -5.14 -7.57
CA PRO A 45 15.15 -5.57 -6.19
C PRO A 45 13.82 -5.15 -5.55
N TYR A 46 13.15 -6.07 -4.88
CA TYR A 46 11.92 -5.78 -4.15
C TYR A 46 12.28 -5.45 -2.69
N LEU A 47 11.65 -4.42 -2.11
CA LEU A 47 11.72 -4.20 -0.66
C LEU A 47 11.03 -5.34 0.08
N TYR A 48 9.92 -5.84 -0.47
CA TYR A 48 9.34 -7.12 -0.06
C TYR A 48 8.60 -7.80 -1.22
N LEU A 49 8.45 -9.13 -1.09
CA LEU A 49 7.57 -9.95 -1.91
C LEU A 49 6.89 -10.98 -1.02
N ALA A 50 5.57 -11.11 -1.18
CA ALA A 50 4.76 -12.08 -0.45
C ALA A 50 3.83 -12.83 -1.41
N ASN A 51 3.57 -14.10 -1.11
CA ASN A 51 2.58 -14.93 -1.81
C ASN A 51 1.58 -15.48 -0.80
N PHE A 52 0.31 -15.29 -1.09
CA PHE A 52 -0.80 -15.77 -0.28
C PHE A 52 -1.68 -16.69 -1.12
N SER A 53 -2.28 -17.68 -0.49
CA SER A 53 -3.21 -18.61 -1.12
C SER A 53 -4.56 -18.55 -0.44
N PHE A 54 -5.63 -18.52 -1.25
CA PHE A 54 -7.01 -18.38 -0.82
C PHE A 54 -7.89 -19.42 -1.50
N GLY A 55 -9.04 -19.73 -0.91
CA GLY A 55 -10.03 -20.64 -1.48
C GLY A 55 -10.84 -19.98 -2.59
N THR A 56 -11.05 -18.68 -2.52
CA THR A 56 -11.86 -17.93 -3.49
C THR A 56 -11.22 -16.60 -3.90
N VAL A 57 -11.70 -16.04 -5.02
CA VAL A 57 -11.25 -14.71 -5.49
C VAL A 57 -11.69 -13.62 -4.51
N ALA A 58 -12.91 -13.73 -3.97
CA ALA A 58 -13.44 -12.78 -3.00
C ALA A 58 -12.59 -12.68 -1.73
N GLU A 59 -12.08 -13.81 -1.23
CA GLU A 59 -11.14 -13.82 -0.09
C GLU A 59 -9.83 -13.11 -0.42
N ALA A 60 -9.27 -13.35 -1.61
CA ALA A 60 -8.05 -12.70 -2.06
C ALA A 60 -8.24 -11.17 -2.23
N GLU A 61 -9.36 -10.74 -2.81
CA GLU A 61 -9.71 -9.32 -2.96
C GLU A 61 -9.91 -8.63 -1.62
N ALA A 62 -10.60 -9.28 -0.67
CA ALA A 62 -10.80 -8.75 0.68
C ALA A 62 -9.47 -8.56 1.41
N TYR A 63 -8.56 -9.53 1.30
CA TYR A 63 -7.21 -9.42 1.85
C TYR A 63 -6.42 -8.29 1.18
N LEU A 64 -6.42 -8.23 -0.16
CA LEU A 64 -5.75 -7.19 -0.93
C LEU A 64 -6.23 -5.80 -0.52
N ARG A 65 -7.54 -5.59 -0.43
CA ARG A 65 -8.13 -4.32 -0.02
C ARG A 65 -7.66 -3.91 1.38
N ASN A 66 -7.75 -4.82 2.35
CA ASN A 66 -7.33 -4.54 3.72
C ASN A 66 -5.83 -4.23 3.79
N HIS A 67 -5.01 -4.95 3.03
CA HIS A 67 -3.57 -4.69 2.92
C HIS A 67 -3.30 -3.29 2.37
N LEU A 68 -3.94 -2.91 1.26
CA LEU A 68 -3.77 -1.60 0.64
C LEU A 68 -4.20 -0.47 1.58
N LEU A 69 -5.38 -0.58 2.20
CA LEU A 69 -5.88 0.41 3.16
C LEU A 69 -4.96 0.53 4.39
N SER A 70 -4.47 -0.58 4.93
CA SER A 70 -3.54 -0.58 6.07
C SER A 70 -2.19 0.04 5.74
N ASN A 71 -1.81 0.05 4.47
CA ASN A 71 -0.60 0.73 4.00
C ASN A 71 -0.85 2.22 3.64
N GLY A 72 -2.08 2.72 3.74
CA GLY A 72 -2.41 4.12 3.47
C GLY A 72 -2.94 4.40 2.06
N ALA A 73 -3.33 3.37 1.29
CA ALA A 73 -4.09 3.57 0.07
C ALA A 73 -5.46 4.17 0.38
N PHE A 74 -5.98 4.98 -0.53
CA PHE A 74 -7.33 5.54 -0.50
C PHE A 74 -8.07 5.15 -1.79
N ASP A 75 -9.40 5.25 -1.76
CA ASP A 75 -10.28 4.93 -2.91
C ASP A 75 -10.07 3.50 -3.47
N VAL A 76 -9.80 2.54 -2.57
CA VAL A 76 -9.60 1.14 -2.93
C VAL A 76 -10.97 0.46 -3.15
N PRO A 77 -11.22 -0.18 -4.31
CA PRO A 77 -12.51 -0.81 -4.59
C PRO A 77 -12.80 -1.95 -3.61
N GLU A 78 -14.08 -2.20 -3.35
CA GLU A 78 -14.52 -3.31 -2.47
C GLU A 78 -14.34 -4.68 -3.12
N SER A 79 -14.46 -4.76 -4.45
CA SER A 79 -14.37 -5.99 -5.24
C SER A 79 -14.06 -5.68 -6.70
N ASN A 80 -13.90 -6.73 -7.52
CA ASN A 80 -13.59 -6.64 -8.95
C ASN A 80 -12.26 -5.95 -9.24
N PHE A 81 -11.22 -6.34 -8.50
CA PHE A 81 -9.88 -5.91 -8.81
C PHE A 81 -9.47 -6.45 -10.19
N PRO A 82 -8.74 -5.70 -11.02
CA PRO A 82 -8.10 -6.30 -12.18
C PRO A 82 -7.15 -7.41 -11.72
N SER A 83 -6.88 -8.39 -12.57
CA SER A 83 -6.03 -9.54 -12.22
C SER A 83 -4.59 -9.14 -11.85
N ALA A 84 -4.14 -7.97 -12.26
CA ALA A 84 -2.89 -7.38 -11.80
C ALA A 84 -3.00 -5.86 -11.80
N GLY A 85 -2.23 -5.22 -10.93
CA GLY A 85 -2.20 -3.77 -10.84
C GLY A 85 -1.10 -3.23 -9.96
N ALA A 86 -1.01 -1.90 -9.95
CA ALA A 86 -0.08 -1.11 -9.18
C ALA A 86 -0.87 -0.02 -8.46
N VAL A 87 -0.64 0.13 -7.16
CA VAL A 87 -1.35 1.08 -6.31
C VAL A 87 -0.33 2.01 -5.67
N ALA A 88 -0.39 3.28 -6.03
CA ALA A 88 0.38 4.32 -5.38
C ALA A 88 -0.18 4.55 -3.97
N ILE A 89 0.70 4.50 -2.98
CA ILE A 89 0.39 4.87 -1.60
C ILE A 89 0.86 6.29 -1.42
N LEU A 90 -0.09 7.18 -1.13
CA LEU A 90 0.26 8.54 -0.76
C LEU A 90 0.83 8.52 0.66
N PRO A 91 1.89 9.31 0.93
CA PRO A 91 2.35 9.52 2.29
C PRO A 91 1.30 10.36 3.02
N TYR A 92 0.32 9.68 3.60
CA TYR A 92 -0.48 10.25 4.67
C TYR A 92 0.27 10.03 5.99
N PRO A 93 0.19 10.94 6.97
CA PRO A 93 0.67 10.64 8.31
C PRO A 93 -0.04 9.39 8.85
N THR A 94 0.68 8.27 8.89
CA THR A 94 0.21 6.96 9.40
C THR A 94 0.01 6.95 10.91
N TRP A 95 0.43 8.02 11.59
CA TRP A 95 0.16 8.27 12.99
C TRP A 95 -0.73 9.50 13.04
N GLY A 96 -1.93 9.35 13.58
CA GLY A 96 -2.70 10.52 13.99
C GLY A 96 -1.78 11.37 14.83
N THR A 97 -1.59 12.63 14.45
CA THR A 97 -1.32 13.65 15.45
C THR A 97 -2.55 13.65 16.32
N ASP A 98 -2.59 12.78 17.34
CA ASP A 98 -3.28 13.13 18.56
C ASP A 98 -2.71 14.51 18.88
N ALA A 99 -3.53 15.52 18.60
CA ALA A 99 -3.27 16.85 19.06
C ALA A 99 -3.06 16.67 20.56
N VAL A 100 -1.81 16.83 20.99
CA VAL A 100 -1.48 16.95 22.39
C VAL A 100 -2.27 18.15 22.84
N GLU A 101 -3.47 17.91 23.38
CA GLU A 101 -4.23 18.90 24.10
C GLU A 101 -3.34 19.29 25.26
N SER A 102 -2.69 20.44 25.12
CA SER A 102 -1.84 21.00 26.17
C SER A 102 -2.66 21.01 27.46
N PRO A 103 -2.16 20.44 28.57
CA PRO A 103 -2.90 20.47 29.83
C PRO A 103 -3.17 21.93 30.22
N PRO A 104 -4.33 22.23 30.83
CA PRO A 104 -4.66 23.59 31.20
C PRO A 104 -3.58 24.14 32.13
N GLN A 105 -2.99 25.29 31.74
CA GLN A 105 -2.13 26.05 32.64
C GLN A 105 -2.97 26.46 33.85
N LEU A 106 -2.62 25.92 35.02
CA LEU A 106 -3.08 26.45 36.29
C LEU A 106 -2.39 27.80 36.49
N ASP A 107 -3.15 28.89 36.29
CA ASP A 107 -2.73 30.22 36.70
C ASP A 107 -2.54 30.23 38.23
N GLY A 108 -1.34 30.66 38.65
CA GLY A 108 -1.00 30.91 40.05
C GLY A 108 -1.45 32.29 40.52
#